data_AF-A0A4V3XA23-F1
#
_entry.id   AF-A0A4V3XA23-F1
#
_cell.length_a   1.000
_cell.length_b   1.000
_cell.length_c   1.000
_cell.angle_alpha   90.00
_cell.angle_beta   90.00
_cell.angle_gamma   90.00
#
_symmetry.space_group_name_H-M   'P 1'
#
loop_
_entity.id
_entity.type
_entity.pdbx_description
1 polymer ?
#
loop_
_entity_poly.entity_id
_entity_poly.type
_entity_poly.pdbx_seq_one_letter_code
_entity_poly.pdbx_strand_id
1 'polypeptide(L)'
;MPLLRRFDNPPFYAVGEVVDFIKQTLEGIEYMHQEKVVHLDFLSENIMMDASSLYPEDVHPSMQERNKNGIDDAKRRRRIDSRSVKYYFVDFGLSMFLNDDGNCFVLEREAPNQDVPELSVPVLYDAPPVDIFILGNVYRNNFLRKYKNLEFLRPLVDAMTQKDLKARPTASEAFTQFKSFSLPRWGPALHWRLQERDETGLSRFYDDTFALARKGMYVVRSIITAPLRISKKVVSLIGIV
;
A
#
# COMPACT_ATOMS: atom_id res chain seq x y z
N MET A 1 -4.71 -1.35 21.40
CA MET A 1 -4.11 -1.34 20.05
C MET A 1 -3.98 -2.77 19.55
N PRO A 2 -4.24 -3.05 18.26
CA PRO A 2 -3.99 -4.36 17.68
C PRO A 2 -2.49 -4.69 17.75
N LEU A 3 -2.14 -5.97 17.70
CA LEU A 3 -0.76 -6.41 17.58
C LEU A 3 -0.28 -6.10 16.15
N LEU A 4 0.46 -5.00 16.02
CA LEU A 4 0.98 -4.55 14.74
C LEU A 4 2.16 -5.42 14.28
N ARG A 5 2.30 -5.54 12.96
CA ARG A 5 3.47 -6.15 12.32
C ARG A 5 3.88 -5.32 11.11
N ARG A 6 5.13 -5.50 10.66
CA ARG A 6 5.65 -4.77 9.49
C ARG A 6 4.76 -4.96 8.27
N PHE A 7 4.55 -3.89 7.51
CA PHE A 7 3.62 -3.90 6.37
C PHE A 7 4.01 -4.91 5.29
N ASP A 8 5.29 -5.27 5.17
CA ASP A 8 5.87 -6.18 4.18
C ASP A 8 6.01 -7.62 4.68
N ASN A 9 5.60 -7.92 5.91
CA ASN A 9 5.58 -9.27 6.45
C ASN A 9 4.16 -9.63 6.92
N PRO A 10 3.48 -10.61 6.30
CA PRO A 10 3.88 -11.41 5.13
C PRO A 10 4.07 -10.61 3.84
N PRO A 11 4.85 -11.10 2.86
CA PRO A 11 5.08 -10.37 1.60
C PRO A 11 3.78 -10.16 0.80
N PHE A 12 3.79 -9.13 -0.04
CA PHE A 12 2.74 -8.87 -1.02
C PHE A 12 2.76 -9.94 -2.11
N TYR A 13 1.58 -10.35 -2.57
CA TYR A 13 1.41 -11.36 -3.61
C TYR A 13 0.68 -10.84 -4.85
N ALA A 14 -0.26 -9.92 -4.68
CA ALA A 14 -1.10 -9.45 -5.78
C ALA A 14 -1.01 -7.93 -5.99
N VAL A 15 -1.19 -7.49 -7.24
CA VAL A 15 -1.17 -6.06 -7.61
C VAL A 15 -2.16 -5.25 -6.76
N GLY A 16 -3.34 -5.81 -6.48
CA GLY A 16 -4.37 -5.18 -5.66
C GLY A 16 -3.95 -4.91 -4.22
N GLU A 17 -3.09 -5.76 -3.66
CA GLU A 17 -2.58 -5.57 -2.30
C GLU A 17 -1.63 -4.37 -2.25
N VAL A 18 -0.81 -4.18 -3.29
CA VAL A 18 0.09 -3.02 -3.42
C VAL A 18 -0.70 -1.74 -3.69
N VAL A 19 -1.72 -1.79 -4.56
CA VAL A 19 -2.60 -0.65 -4.84
C VAL A 19 -3.35 -0.21 -3.58
N ASP A 20 -3.86 -1.15 -2.78
CA ASP A 20 -4.53 -0.82 -1.51
C ASP A 20 -3.55 -0.22 -0.49
N PHE A 21 -2.33 -0.75 -0.39
CA PHE A 21 -1.27 -0.19 0.45
C PHE A 21 -0.91 1.25 0.07
N ILE A 22 -0.65 1.52 -1.22
CA ILE A 22 -0.30 2.86 -1.72
C ILE A 22 -1.47 3.82 -1.48
N LYS A 23 -2.70 3.37 -1.72
CA LYS A 23 -3.89 4.18 -1.46
C LYS A 23 -3.97 4.59 0.01
N GLN A 24 -3.88 3.64 0.94
CA GLN A 24 -4.01 3.92 2.38
C GLN A 24 -2.86 4.80 2.90
N THR A 25 -1.63 4.59 2.42
CA THR A 25 -0.49 5.40 2.85
C THR A 25 -0.50 6.82 2.27
N LEU A 26 -0.98 7.01 1.03
CA LEU A 26 -1.22 8.35 0.46
C LEU A 26 -2.36 9.10 1.16
N GLU A 27 -3.42 8.39 1.53
CA GLU A 27 -4.52 8.96 2.33
C GLU A 27 -4.02 9.37 3.73
N GLY A 28 -3.17 8.54 4.35
CA GLY A 28 -2.60 8.85 5.67
C GLY A 28 -1.67 10.06 5.68
N ILE A 29 -0.77 10.19 4.71
CA ILE A 29 0.14 11.34 4.61
C ILE A 29 -0.62 12.63 4.26
N GLU A 30 -1.65 12.55 3.39
CA GLU A 30 -2.53 13.68 3.09
C GLU A 30 -3.23 14.18 4.36
N TYR A 31 -3.78 13.25 5.15
CA TYR A 31 -4.41 13.60 6.43
C TYR A 31 -3.42 14.24 7.41
N MET A 32 -2.23 13.66 7.58
CA MET A 32 -1.21 14.24 8.47
C MET A 32 -0.84 15.67 8.08
N HIS A 33 -0.59 15.90 6.78
CA HIS A 33 -0.23 17.24 6.29
C HIS A 33 -1.39 18.24 6.46
N GLN A 34 -2.65 17.81 6.31
CA GLN A 34 -3.83 18.63 6.59
C GLN A 34 -3.95 19.02 8.07
N GLU A 35 -3.60 18.10 8.97
CA GLU A 35 -3.54 18.35 10.42
C GLU A 35 -2.26 19.06 10.86
N LYS A 36 -1.51 19.65 9.91
CA LYS A 36 -0.25 20.37 10.18
C LYS A 36 0.79 19.49 10.87
N VAL A 37 0.91 18.22 10.49
CA VAL A 37 1.93 17.30 11.01
C VAL A 37 2.76 16.73 9.87
N VAL A 38 4.10 16.77 10.02
CA VAL A 38 5.06 16.06 9.17
C VAL A 38 5.72 14.95 9.97
N HIS A 39 5.93 13.79 9.35
CA HIS A 39 6.47 12.62 10.05
C HIS A 39 7.99 12.60 10.09
N LEU A 40 8.63 12.95 8.97
CA LEU A 40 10.05 12.95 8.67
C LEU A 40 10.76 11.59 8.70
N ASP A 41 10.02 10.50 8.92
CA ASP A 41 10.60 9.16 9.10
C ASP A 41 9.68 8.03 8.59
N PHE A 42 9.13 8.20 7.39
CA PHE A 42 8.33 7.16 6.72
C PHE A 42 9.16 5.98 6.17
N LEU A 43 10.15 5.51 6.95
CA LEU A 43 10.89 4.30 6.63
C LEU A 43 9.99 3.06 6.63
N SER A 44 10.42 2.02 5.94
CA SER A 44 9.66 0.76 5.85
C SER A 44 9.35 0.15 7.23
N GLU A 45 10.23 0.39 8.20
CA GLU A 45 10.17 -0.01 9.60
C GLU A 45 9.00 0.64 10.34
N ASN A 46 8.67 1.88 9.97
CA ASN A 46 7.66 2.72 10.62
C ASN A 46 6.30 2.65 9.91
N ILE A 47 6.18 1.77 8.92
CA ILE A 47 4.89 1.44 8.29
C ILE A 47 4.48 0.05 8.75
N MET A 48 3.45 0.02 9.57
CA MET A 48 2.95 -1.20 10.19
C MET A 48 1.58 -1.55 9.63
N MET A 49 1.10 -2.73 9.95
CA MET A 49 -0.27 -3.15 9.64
C MET A 49 -0.93 -3.89 10.80
N ASP A 50 -2.24 -3.73 10.88
CA ASP A 50 -3.09 -4.68 11.58
C ASP A 50 -3.34 -5.89 10.67
N ALA A 51 -2.75 -7.01 11.06
CA ALA A 51 -2.82 -8.26 10.34
C ALA A 51 -3.76 -9.28 10.99
N SER A 52 -4.56 -8.91 11.99
CA SER A 52 -5.47 -9.84 12.66
C SER A 52 -6.42 -10.53 11.66
N SER A 53 -6.82 -9.83 10.60
CA SER A 53 -7.65 -10.44 9.54
C SER A 53 -6.92 -11.47 8.67
N LEU A 54 -5.58 -11.48 8.67
CA LEU A 54 -4.73 -12.46 7.98
C LEU A 54 -4.55 -13.74 8.81
N TYR A 55 -4.74 -13.67 10.13
CA TYR A 55 -4.46 -14.75 11.08
C TYR A 55 -5.69 -15.07 11.93
N PRO A 56 -6.63 -15.90 11.43
CA PRO A 56 -7.87 -16.22 12.14
C PRO A 56 -7.69 -16.94 13.47
N GLU A 57 -6.54 -17.58 13.69
CA GLU A 57 -6.19 -18.33 14.90
C GLU A 57 -5.25 -17.54 15.83
N ASP A 58 -5.06 -16.24 15.54
CA ASP A 58 -4.07 -15.34 16.14
C ASP A 58 -2.61 -15.83 16.02
N VAL A 59 -1.68 -14.95 16.36
CA VAL A 59 -0.23 -15.24 16.34
C VAL A 59 0.36 -15.02 17.71
N HIS A 60 1.49 -15.66 17.99
CA HIS A 60 2.22 -15.42 19.23
C HIS A 60 2.77 -13.97 19.26
N PRO A 61 2.59 -13.20 20.36
CA PRO A 61 2.98 -11.78 20.41
C PRO A 61 4.44 -11.50 20.06
N SER A 62 5.36 -12.31 20.59
CA SER A 62 6.81 -12.18 20.36
C SER A 62 7.34 -13.03 19.19
N MET A 63 6.54 -13.97 18.68
CA MET A 63 6.95 -14.92 17.64
C MET A 63 5.87 -14.92 16.57
N GLN A 64 5.74 -13.81 15.83
CA GLN A 64 4.60 -13.55 14.94
C GLN A 64 4.48 -14.51 13.73
N GLU A 65 5.46 -15.40 13.56
CA GLU A 65 5.42 -16.52 12.60
C GLU A 65 4.85 -17.81 13.21
N ARG A 66 4.66 -17.86 14.52
CA ARG A 66 4.08 -19.00 15.26
C ARG A 66 2.63 -18.75 15.61
N ASN A 67 1.87 -19.84 15.72
CA ASN A 67 0.52 -19.83 16.26
C ASN A 67 0.51 -19.26 17.68
N LYS A 68 -0.67 -18.91 18.21
CA LYS A 68 -0.82 -18.32 19.55
C LYS A 68 -0.10 -19.06 20.70
N ASN A 69 0.16 -20.37 20.56
CA ASN A 69 0.83 -21.19 21.57
C ASN A 69 2.36 -21.21 21.40
N GLY A 70 2.90 -20.66 20.31
CA GLY A 70 4.33 -20.64 20.03
C GLY A 70 4.90 -21.97 19.51
N ILE A 71 4.05 -22.94 19.16
CA ILE A 71 4.47 -24.31 18.82
C ILE A 71 4.56 -24.46 17.29
N ASP A 72 3.41 -24.42 16.61
CA ASP A 72 3.34 -24.58 15.16
C ASP A 72 3.41 -23.23 14.44
N ASP A 73 3.57 -23.28 13.13
CA ASP A 73 3.53 -22.09 12.29
C ASP A 73 2.13 -21.48 12.25
N ALA A 74 2.06 -20.15 12.22
CA ALA A 74 0.81 -19.42 12.16
C ALA A 74 0.10 -19.66 10.81
N LYS A 75 -1.17 -20.09 10.86
CA LYS A 75 -1.98 -20.23 9.64
C LYS A 75 -2.34 -18.86 9.08
N ARG A 76 -1.91 -18.60 7.85
CA ARG A 76 -2.02 -17.31 7.18
C ARG A 76 -3.00 -17.34 6.00
N ARG A 77 -3.84 -16.30 5.89
CA ARG A 77 -4.60 -15.97 4.67
C ARG A 77 -3.84 -14.95 3.81
N ARG A 78 -4.10 -14.93 2.50
CA ARG A 78 -3.58 -13.87 1.61
C ARG A 78 -4.31 -12.56 1.90
N ARG A 79 -3.64 -11.42 1.73
CA ARG A 79 -4.23 -10.11 2.04
C ARG A 79 -5.46 -9.85 1.19
N ILE A 80 -5.39 -10.21 -0.09
CA ILE A 80 -6.51 -10.06 -1.03
C ILE A 80 -7.74 -10.93 -0.70
N ASP A 81 -7.57 -12.01 0.08
CA ASP A 81 -8.67 -12.89 0.51
C ASP A 81 -9.23 -12.51 1.89
N SER A 82 -8.60 -11.56 2.60
CA SER A 82 -8.96 -11.14 3.94
C SER A 82 -9.82 -9.88 3.95
N ARG A 83 -10.60 -9.71 5.02
CA ARG A 83 -11.32 -8.44 5.27
C ARG A 83 -10.27 -7.35 5.52
N SER A 84 -10.31 -6.28 4.71
CA SER A 84 -9.45 -5.08 4.71
C SER A 84 -8.30 -5.10 5.72
N VAL A 85 -7.06 -5.24 5.24
CA VAL A 85 -5.86 -4.94 6.03
C VAL A 85 -5.79 -3.43 6.25
N LYS A 86 -5.37 -3.00 7.44
CA LYS A 86 -5.18 -1.58 7.78
C LYS A 86 -3.70 -1.29 8.00
N TYR A 87 -3.21 -0.24 7.36
CA TYR A 87 -1.84 0.22 7.50
C TYR A 87 -1.76 1.43 8.43
N TYR A 88 -0.68 1.53 9.19
CA TYR A 88 -0.47 2.53 10.22
C TYR A 88 0.94 3.09 10.09
N PHE A 89 1.06 4.41 10.16
CA PHE A 89 2.32 5.06 10.46
C PHE A 89 2.54 5.04 11.97
N VAL A 90 3.76 4.66 12.38
CA VAL A 90 4.16 4.57 13.77
C VAL A 90 5.48 5.32 13.97
N ASP A 91 5.85 5.54 15.23
CA ASP A 91 7.07 6.24 15.63
C ASP A 91 7.13 7.70 15.16
N PHE A 92 6.44 8.55 15.93
CA PHE A 92 6.42 10.00 15.70
C PHE A 92 7.59 10.72 16.39
N GLY A 93 8.68 10.02 16.72
CA GLY A 93 9.82 10.59 17.45
C GLY A 93 10.53 11.73 16.72
N LEU A 94 10.47 11.74 15.39
CA LEU A 94 11.01 12.79 14.52
C LEU A 94 9.94 13.74 13.97
N SER A 95 8.66 13.52 14.31
CA SER A 95 7.57 14.31 13.76
C SER A 95 7.56 15.74 14.29
N MET A 96 7.06 16.67 13.47
CA MET A 96 6.99 18.08 13.80
C MET A 96 5.63 18.66 13.39
N PHE A 97 5.19 19.69 14.11
CA PHE A 97 4.05 20.49 13.71
C PHE A 97 4.48 21.54 12.68
N LEU A 98 3.64 21.75 11.66
CA LEU A 98 3.75 22.86 10.74
C LEU A 98 3.27 24.13 11.43
N ASN A 99 3.92 25.26 11.11
CA ASN A 99 3.48 26.57 11.57
C ASN A 99 2.14 26.95 10.90
N ASP A 100 1.56 28.08 11.32
CA ASP A 100 0.26 28.49 10.79
C ASP A 100 0.23 28.71 9.27
N ASP A 101 1.37 29.10 8.70
CA ASP A 101 1.59 29.27 7.26
C ASP A 101 1.77 27.94 6.50
N GLY A 102 1.67 26.78 7.18
CA GLY A 102 1.85 25.46 6.59
C GLY A 102 3.30 25.06 6.34
N ASN A 103 4.26 25.88 6.76
CA ASN A 103 5.68 25.60 6.58
C ASN A 103 6.29 25.08 7.89
N CYS A 104 7.20 24.12 7.78
CA CYS A 104 8.10 23.74 8.87
C CYS A 104 9.51 23.65 8.32
N PHE A 105 10.38 24.42 8.97
CA PHE A 105 11.75 24.59 8.58
C PHE A 105 12.63 23.78 9.53
N VAL A 106 13.23 22.71 8.99
CA VAL A 106 14.04 21.80 9.80
C VAL A 106 15.51 22.20 9.65
N LEU A 107 16.14 22.51 10.79
CA LEU A 107 17.60 22.51 10.93
C LEU A 107 18.01 21.09 11.30
N GLU A 108 19.02 20.57 10.60
CA GLU A 108 19.51 19.19 10.68
C GLU A 108 19.37 18.54 12.07
N ARG A 109 18.71 17.37 12.08
CA ARG A 109 18.93 16.30 13.07
C ARG A 109 19.54 15.12 12.32
N GLU A 110 20.34 14.30 13.01
CA GLU A 110 20.87 13.04 12.49
C GLU A 110 19.73 12.20 11.89
N ALA A 111 19.54 12.31 10.57
CA ALA A 111 18.45 11.66 9.91
C ALA A 111 18.86 10.22 9.58
N PRO A 112 18.02 9.22 9.91
CA PRO A 112 18.32 7.84 9.56
C PRO A 112 18.41 7.59 8.05
N ASN A 113 17.82 8.48 7.24
CA ASN A 113 17.61 8.26 5.82
C ASN A 113 18.62 9.04 4.94
N GLN A 114 19.75 8.40 4.64
CA GLN A 114 20.84 8.97 3.83
C GLN A 114 20.48 9.24 2.35
N ASP A 115 19.37 8.68 1.86
CA ASP A 115 18.93 8.81 0.46
C ASP A 115 18.22 10.15 0.18
N VAL A 116 17.94 10.94 1.22
CA VAL A 116 17.26 12.22 1.13
C VAL A 116 18.27 13.33 0.83
N PRO A 117 18.25 13.96 -0.37
CA PRO A 117 19.29 14.92 -0.78
C PRO A 117 19.43 16.10 0.18
N GLU A 118 18.32 16.61 0.70
CA GLU A 118 18.27 17.74 1.61
C GLU A 118 18.85 17.45 3.01
N LEU A 119 18.94 16.17 3.41
CA LEU A 119 19.55 15.76 4.67
C LEU A 119 21.08 15.68 4.60
N SER A 120 21.68 15.94 3.43
CA SER A 120 23.13 15.92 3.23
C SER A 120 23.82 17.28 3.36
N VAL A 121 23.04 18.37 3.48
CA VAL A 121 23.55 19.74 3.57
C VAL A 121 22.80 20.48 4.68
N PRO A 122 23.48 21.18 5.61
CA PRO A 122 22.83 21.87 6.74
C PRO A 122 22.14 23.16 6.27
N VAL A 123 21.02 23.01 5.56
CA VAL A 123 20.22 24.10 5.01
C VAL A 123 18.79 23.94 5.48
N LEU A 124 18.14 25.07 5.74
CA LEU A 124 16.73 25.12 6.06
C LEU A 124 15.89 24.69 4.87
N TYR A 125 15.07 23.65 5.01
CA TYR A 125 14.17 23.18 3.96
C TYR A 125 12.73 23.03 4.45
N ASP A 126 11.79 23.01 3.50
CA ASP A 126 10.38 22.77 3.77
C ASP A 126 10.12 21.28 4.01
N ALA A 127 9.48 20.96 5.13
CA ALA A 127 9.34 19.59 5.63
C ALA A 127 8.33 18.70 4.86
N PRO A 128 7.14 19.15 4.45
CA PRO A 128 6.15 18.28 3.79
C PRO A 128 6.68 17.57 2.52
N PRO A 129 7.43 18.24 1.62
CA PRO A 129 8.03 17.57 0.47
C PRO A 129 9.04 16.46 0.83
N VAL A 130 9.60 16.47 2.04
CA VAL A 130 10.52 15.42 2.51
C VAL A 130 9.77 14.13 2.78
N ASP A 131 8.62 14.20 3.46
CA ASP A 131 7.75 13.05 3.70
C ASP A 131 7.33 12.37 2.38
N ILE A 132 7.00 13.18 1.36
CA ILE A 132 6.62 12.71 0.03
C ILE A 132 7.77 11.94 -0.62
N PHE A 133 8.99 12.45 -0.50
CA PHE A 133 10.18 11.81 -1.06
C PHE A 133 10.49 10.48 -0.36
N ILE A 134 10.43 10.45 0.99
CA ILE A 134 10.68 9.25 1.78
C ILE A 134 9.67 8.16 1.40
N LEU A 135 8.37 8.50 1.40
CA LEU A 135 7.31 7.55 1.02
C LEU A 135 7.42 7.10 -0.44
N GLY A 136 7.78 8.01 -1.35
CA GLY A 136 8.06 7.69 -2.74
C GLY A 136 9.22 6.68 -2.89
N ASN A 137 10.26 6.80 -2.07
CA ASN A 137 11.35 5.83 -2.05
C ASN A 137 10.96 4.47 -1.48
N VAL A 138 10.05 4.41 -0.49
CA VAL A 138 9.42 3.15 -0.08
C VAL A 138 8.74 2.48 -1.26
N TYR A 139 7.96 3.23 -2.05
CA TYR A 139 7.31 2.67 -3.24
C TYR A 139 8.32 2.20 -4.30
N ARG A 140 9.36 2.99 -4.54
CA ARG A 140 10.44 2.68 -5.49
C ARG A 140 11.15 1.38 -5.11
N ASN A 141 11.61 1.28 -3.86
CA ASN A 141 12.50 0.22 -3.39
C ASN A 141 11.74 -1.09 -3.09
N ASN A 142 10.54 -1.01 -2.53
CA ASN A 142 9.78 -2.18 -2.13
C ASN A 142 8.94 -2.75 -3.28
N PHE A 143 8.63 -1.95 -4.32
CA PHE A 143 7.76 -2.38 -5.41
C PHE A 143 8.37 -2.22 -6.81
N LEU A 144 8.64 -1.00 -7.29
CA LEU A 144 9.02 -0.79 -8.72
C LEU A 144 10.34 -1.47 -9.11
N ARG A 145 11.31 -1.50 -8.19
CA ARG A 145 12.59 -2.20 -8.41
C ARG A 145 12.44 -3.72 -8.44
N LYS A 146 11.38 -4.28 -7.83
CA LYS A 146 11.15 -5.73 -7.71
C LYS A 146 10.21 -6.25 -8.78
N TYR A 147 9.13 -5.54 -9.08
CA TYR A 147 8.03 -6.05 -9.90
C TYR A 147 7.82 -5.26 -11.18
N LYS A 148 7.77 -5.95 -12.33
CA LYS A 148 7.60 -5.32 -13.65
C LYS A 148 6.15 -4.96 -13.98
N ASN A 149 5.19 -5.64 -13.38
CA ASN A 149 3.76 -5.38 -13.62
C ASN A 149 3.20 -4.23 -12.76
N LEU A 150 4.08 -3.45 -12.13
CA LEU A 150 3.77 -2.24 -11.37
C LEU A 150 4.27 -0.96 -12.05
N GLU A 151 4.82 -1.04 -13.27
CA GLU A 151 5.36 0.13 -13.99
C GLU A 151 4.34 1.26 -14.22
N PHE A 152 3.05 0.98 -14.16
CA PHE A 152 2.02 2.03 -14.23
C PHE A 152 2.09 3.02 -13.05
N LEU A 153 2.70 2.65 -11.92
CA LEU A 153 2.93 3.53 -10.77
C LEU A 153 4.17 4.43 -10.95
N ARG A 154 5.00 4.15 -11.95
CA ARG A 154 6.26 4.89 -12.20
C ARG A 154 6.07 6.41 -12.30
N PRO A 155 5.06 6.95 -13.02
CA PRO A 155 4.89 8.40 -13.10
C PRO A 155 4.65 9.07 -11.74
N LEU A 156 3.94 8.40 -10.83
CA LEU A 156 3.72 8.89 -9.46
C LEU A 156 5.02 8.81 -8.65
N VAL A 157 5.68 7.65 -8.66
CA VAL A 157 6.90 7.46 -7.87
C VAL A 157 8.01 8.39 -8.33
N ASP A 158 8.18 8.58 -9.65
CA ASP A 158 9.17 9.50 -10.21
C ASP A 158 8.83 10.97 -9.89
N ALA A 159 7.55 11.34 -9.76
CA ALA A 159 7.15 12.67 -9.30
C ALA A 159 7.43 12.87 -7.79
N MET A 160 7.10 11.88 -6.96
CA MET A 160 7.33 11.96 -5.51
C MET A 160 8.82 12.02 -5.13
N THR A 161 9.68 11.40 -5.94
CA THR A 161 11.12 11.26 -5.66
C THR A 161 12.01 12.21 -6.48
N GLN A 162 11.46 13.34 -6.92
CA GLN A 162 12.25 14.40 -7.54
C GLN A 162 13.31 14.93 -6.57
N LYS A 163 14.51 15.21 -7.10
CA LYS A 163 15.60 15.77 -6.29
C LYS A 163 15.29 17.18 -5.81
N ASP A 164 14.69 18.00 -6.67
CA ASP A 164 14.21 19.33 -6.31
C ASP A 164 12.94 19.22 -5.45
N LEU A 165 12.98 19.79 -4.25
CA LEU A 165 11.88 19.84 -3.29
C LEU A 165 10.63 20.46 -3.91
N LYS A 166 10.77 21.53 -4.69
CA LYS A 166 9.64 22.27 -5.27
C LYS A 166 9.01 21.56 -6.46
N ALA A 167 9.72 20.59 -7.03
CA ALA A 167 9.21 19.77 -8.12
C ALA A 167 8.42 18.55 -7.62
N ARG A 168 8.47 18.25 -6.32
CA ARG A 168 7.69 17.17 -5.71
C ARG A 168 6.23 17.61 -5.59
N PRO A 169 5.26 16.72 -5.83
CA PRO A 169 3.86 17.01 -5.58
C PRO A 169 3.60 17.14 -4.07
N THR A 170 2.57 17.91 -3.72
CA THR A 170 1.97 17.85 -2.38
C THR A 170 1.32 16.48 -2.14
N ALA A 171 1.03 16.14 -0.88
CA ALA A 171 0.32 14.90 -0.55
C ALA A 171 -1.02 14.77 -1.29
N SER A 172 -1.77 15.88 -1.39
CA SER A 172 -3.07 15.88 -2.07
C SER A 172 -2.93 15.74 -3.59
N GLU A 173 -1.92 16.36 -4.20
CA GLU A 173 -1.61 16.19 -5.61
C GLU A 173 -1.16 14.76 -5.92
N ALA A 174 -0.30 14.17 -5.07
CA ALA A 174 0.15 12.79 -5.20
C ALA A 174 -1.03 11.81 -5.10
N PHE A 175 -1.93 12.01 -4.13
CA PHE A 175 -3.13 11.19 -3.99
C PHE A 175 -4.10 11.38 -5.16
N THR A 176 -4.22 12.59 -5.68
CA THR A 176 -5.02 12.89 -6.88
C THR A 176 -4.43 12.25 -8.12
N GLN A 177 -3.11 12.29 -8.31
CA GLN A 177 -2.41 11.59 -9.39
C GLN A 177 -2.60 10.08 -9.30
N PHE A 178 -2.53 9.51 -8.09
CA PHE A 178 -2.82 8.10 -7.87
C PHE A 178 -4.26 7.73 -8.26
N LYS A 179 -5.24 8.56 -7.86
CA LYS A 179 -6.66 8.38 -8.22
C LYS A 179 -6.89 8.56 -9.73
N SER A 180 -6.15 9.47 -10.38
CA SER A 180 -6.30 9.80 -11.80
C SER A 180 -5.78 8.71 -12.72
N PHE A 181 -4.96 7.78 -12.23
CA PHE A 181 -4.57 6.58 -12.95
C PHE A 181 -5.74 5.73 -13.41
N SER A 182 -7.00 6.12 -13.10
CA SER A 182 -8.26 5.76 -13.78
C SER A 182 -8.05 4.45 -14.48
N LEU A 183 -8.01 3.40 -13.68
CA LEU A 183 -7.81 2.05 -14.13
C LEU A 183 -9.23 1.51 -14.37
N PRO A 184 -9.81 1.57 -15.59
CA PRO A 184 -11.05 0.86 -15.94
C PRO A 184 -10.99 -0.67 -15.70
N ARG A 185 -9.97 -1.19 -15.00
CA ARG A 185 -9.45 -2.55 -14.98
C ARG A 185 -9.32 -3.15 -13.57
N TRP A 186 -9.86 -2.51 -12.53
CA TRP A 186 -9.78 -2.97 -11.13
C TRP A 186 -10.47 -4.31 -10.83
N GLY A 187 -11.16 -4.94 -11.80
CA GLY A 187 -11.71 -6.28 -11.59
C GLY A 187 -10.61 -7.37 -11.60
N PRO A 188 -10.27 -7.96 -12.76
CA PRO A 188 -9.37 -9.11 -12.78
C PRO A 188 -7.89 -8.76 -12.55
N ALA A 189 -7.45 -7.55 -12.92
CA ALA A 189 -6.02 -7.19 -12.90
C ALA A 189 -5.46 -7.01 -11.47
N LEU A 190 -6.28 -6.60 -10.50
CA LEU A 190 -5.86 -6.50 -9.10
C LEU A 190 -5.53 -7.88 -8.50
N HIS A 191 -6.12 -8.95 -9.02
CA HIS A 191 -5.86 -10.31 -8.59
C HIS A 191 -4.65 -10.94 -9.31
N TRP A 192 -3.98 -10.19 -10.21
CA TRP A 192 -2.78 -10.68 -10.85
C TRP A 192 -1.66 -10.76 -9.83
N ARG A 193 -0.94 -11.88 -9.86
CA ARG A 193 0.27 -12.08 -9.07
C ARG A 193 1.28 -11.00 -9.44
N LEU A 194 2.02 -10.52 -8.44
CA LEU A 194 3.21 -9.71 -8.67
C LEU A 194 4.24 -10.53 -9.45
N GLN A 195 4.84 -9.91 -10.47
CA GLN A 195 5.80 -10.59 -11.35
C GLN A 195 7.18 -9.99 -11.10
N GLU A 196 8.08 -10.76 -10.51
CA GLU A 196 9.44 -10.31 -10.25
C GLU A 196 10.18 -10.07 -11.57
N ARG A 197 11.15 -9.15 -11.55
CA ARG A 197 11.89 -8.74 -12.75
C ARG A 197 12.87 -9.81 -13.22
N ASP A 198 13.41 -10.60 -12.31
CA ASP A 198 14.39 -11.68 -12.52
C ASP A 198 13.77 -13.09 -12.65
N GLU A 199 12.44 -13.20 -12.65
CA GLU A 199 11.72 -14.47 -12.82
C GLU A 199 12.08 -15.19 -14.13
N THR A 200 12.67 -16.38 -13.99
CA THR A 200 12.99 -17.30 -15.10
C THR A 200 11.72 -17.88 -15.75
N GLY A 201 11.80 -18.25 -17.04
CA GLY A 201 10.65 -18.62 -17.86
C GLY A 201 9.85 -19.84 -17.38
N LEU A 202 10.50 -20.81 -16.71
CA LEU A 202 9.84 -22.01 -16.20
C LEU A 202 9.02 -21.73 -14.93
N SER A 203 9.56 -20.96 -13.98
CA SER A 203 8.83 -20.54 -12.77
C SER A 203 7.56 -19.76 -13.14
N ARG A 204 7.70 -18.86 -14.13
CA ARG A 204 6.60 -18.07 -14.68
C ARG A 204 5.45 -18.94 -15.20
N PHE A 205 5.74 -20.03 -15.91
CA PHE A 205 4.71 -20.92 -16.47
C PHE A 205 3.88 -21.60 -15.37
N TYR A 206 4.54 -22.23 -14.39
CA TYR A 206 3.85 -22.89 -13.28
C TYR A 206 2.99 -21.90 -12.48
N ASP A 207 3.56 -20.76 -12.12
CA ASP A 207 2.86 -19.74 -11.35
C ASP A 207 1.70 -19.11 -12.13
N ASP A 208 1.87 -18.86 -13.43
CA ASP A 208 0.81 -18.30 -14.28
C ASP A 208 -0.33 -19.29 -14.46
N THR A 209 -0.06 -20.60 -14.65
CA THR A 209 -1.13 -21.63 -14.67
C THR A 209 -1.90 -21.69 -13.35
N PHE A 210 -1.19 -21.64 -12.22
CA PHE A 210 -1.83 -21.68 -10.89
C PHE A 210 -2.59 -20.38 -10.59
N ALA A 211 -2.11 -19.23 -11.08
CA ALA A 211 -2.80 -17.95 -10.97
C ALA A 211 -4.04 -17.91 -11.87
N LEU A 212 -3.99 -18.46 -13.09
CA LEU A 212 -5.11 -18.53 -14.02
C LEU A 212 -6.22 -19.44 -13.50
N ALA A 213 -5.88 -20.62 -12.99
CA ALA A 213 -6.84 -21.51 -12.33
C ALA A 213 -7.56 -20.82 -11.15
N ARG A 214 -6.81 -20.04 -10.36
CA ARG A 214 -7.36 -19.26 -9.24
C ARG A 214 -8.23 -18.08 -9.70
N LYS A 215 -7.87 -17.39 -10.80
CA LYS A 215 -8.74 -16.38 -11.43
C LYS A 215 -10.09 -16.97 -11.83
N GLY A 216 -10.08 -18.19 -12.40
CA GLY A 216 -11.30 -18.93 -12.71
C GLY A 216 -12.19 -19.12 -11.47
N MET A 217 -11.62 -19.56 -10.35
CA MET A 217 -12.37 -19.70 -9.09
C MET A 217 -12.90 -18.36 -8.55
N TYR A 218 -12.15 -17.26 -8.66
CA TYR A 218 -12.62 -15.95 -8.23
C TYR A 218 -13.82 -15.48 -9.07
N VAL A 219 -13.74 -15.58 -10.40
CA VAL A 219 -14.85 -15.21 -11.30
C VAL A 219 -16.08 -16.05 -10.96
N VAL A 220 -15.91 -17.37 -10.79
CA VAL A 220 -17.00 -18.26 -10.37
C VAL A 220 -17.59 -17.84 -9.02
N ARG A 221 -16.75 -17.57 -8.00
CA ARG A 221 -17.22 -17.08 -6.70
C ARG A 221 -17.96 -15.76 -6.82
N SER A 222 -17.44 -14.79 -7.58
CA SER A 222 -18.08 -13.48 -7.76
C SER A 222 -19.43 -13.56 -8.48
N ILE A 223 -19.62 -14.53 -9.37
CA ILE A 223 -20.92 -14.79 -10.02
C ILE A 223 -21.88 -15.44 -9.01
N ILE A 224 -21.39 -16.40 -8.21
CA ILE A 224 -22.21 -17.09 -7.20
C ILE A 224 -22.61 -16.16 -6.04
N THR A 225 -21.72 -15.26 -5.62
CA THR A 225 -21.96 -14.34 -4.49
C THR A 225 -22.53 -12.99 -4.93
N ALA A 226 -22.67 -12.72 -6.23
CA ALA A 226 -23.38 -11.54 -6.70
C ALA A 226 -24.85 -11.61 -6.25
N PRO A 227 -25.39 -10.60 -5.56
CA PRO A 227 -26.81 -10.58 -5.23
C PRO A 227 -27.60 -10.58 -6.54
N LEU A 228 -28.45 -11.59 -6.73
CA LEU A 228 -29.40 -11.66 -7.84
C LEU A 228 -30.29 -10.40 -7.78
N ARG A 229 -29.90 -9.36 -8.53
CA ARG A 229 -30.73 -8.19 -8.78
C ARG A 229 -31.80 -8.65 -9.78
N ILE A 230 -32.81 -9.35 -9.29
CA ILE A 230 -34.05 -9.58 -10.04
C ILE A 230 -34.67 -8.20 -10.23
N SER A 231 -34.48 -7.64 -11.42
CA SER A 231 -35.12 -6.40 -11.83
C SER A 231 -36.64 -6.60 -11.77
N LYS A 232 -37.31 -5.83 -10.90
CA LYS A 232 -38.79 -5.78 -10.80
C LYS A 232 -39.49 -5.35 -12.10
N LYS A 233 -38.76 -5.06 -13.19
CA LYS A 233 -39.35 -4.73 -14.51
C LYS A 233 -39.83 -5.94 -15.32
N VAL A 234 -39.54 -7.18 -14.93
CA VAL A 234 -40.04 -8.37 -15.65
C VAL A 234 -41.35 -8.90 -15.05
N VAL A 235 -41.65 -8.59 -13.78
CA VAL A 235 -42.86 -9.10 -13.10
C VAL A 235 -44.13 -8.31 -13.47
N SER A 236 -44.02 -7.14 -14.14
CA SER A 236 -45.21 -6.44 -14.67
C SER A 236 -45.54 -6.77 -16.14
N LEU A 237 -44.82 -7.70 -16.78
CA LEU A 237 -45.12 -8.16 -18.14
C LEU A 237 -45.91 -9.47 -18.19
N ILE A 238 -46.17 -10.10 -17.04
CA ILE A 238 -47.09 -11.24 -16.90
C ILE A 238 -48.30 -10.74 -16.11
N GLY A 239 -48.98 -9.75 -16.69
CA GLY A 239 -50.39 -9.53 -16.38
C GLY A 239 -51.17 -10.67 -17.03
N ILE A 240 -51.60 -11.64 -16.22
CA ILE A 240 -52.70 -12.53 -16.58
C ILE A 240 -53.82 -12.21 -15.59
N VAL A 241 -54.93 -11.80 -16.20
CA VAL A 241 -56.28 -11.53 -15.67
C VAL A 241 -56.72 -12.56 -14.65
#